data_AF-G4D407-F1
#
_entry.id   AF-G4D407-F1
#
_cell.length_a   1.000
_cell.length_b   1.000
_cell.length_c   1.000
_cell.angle_alpha   90.00
_cell.angle_beta   90.00
_cell.angle_gamma   90.00
#
_symmetry.space_group_name_H-M   'P 1'
#
loop_
_entity.id
_entity.type
_entity.pdbx_description
1 polymer ?
#
loop_
_entity_poly.entity_id
_entity_poly.type
_entity_poly.pdbx_seq_one_letter_code
_entity_poly.pdbx_strand_id
1 'polypeptide(L)'
;MGDEPDGSGKFIANVIRSPKVKEAIEYMLKENDGLILGICNGFQALIKTGLLPDGEIKELGEDDPTLTFNTVGRHIACLVDTKVLTTNSPWLSTLEENKSYKVPISHGEGRLVGSEECVRSLFENEQVVAMYEDCPNGSVLNIESLISKDGKILGKMGHSERVDSDLYKNIEGIEYQNIFRAGVEYFKEK
;
A
#
# COMPACT_ATOMS: atom_id res chain seq x y z
N MET A 1 3.49 17.41 -13.33
CA MET A 1 2.06 17.61 -13.63
C MET A 1 1.50 16.32 -14.25
N GLY A 2 1.50 15.21 -13.49
CA GLY A 2 0.96 13.92 -13.95
C GLY A 2 -0.37 13.55 -13.29
N ASP A 3 -0.72 14.22 -12.19
CA ASP A 3 -1.92 13.94 -11.38
C ASP A 3 -3.06 14.97 -11.62
N GLU A 4 -2.87 15.90 -12.56
CA GLU A 4 -3.91 16.83 -13.02
C GLU A 4 -4.71 16.21 -14.18
N PRO A 5 -6.01 16.51 -14.31
CA PRO A 5 -6.80 17.45 -13.50
C PRO A 5 -7.49 16.86 -12.26
N ASP A 6 -7.38 15.55 -11.99
CA ASP A 6 -8.38 14.86 -11.15
C ASP A 6 -7.81 13.92 -10.05
N GLY A 7 -6.55 14.10 -9.64
CA GLY A 7 -5.96 13.43 -8.48
C GLY A 7 -5.22 12.13 -8.79
N SER A 8 -4.33 11.75 -7.87
CA SER A 8 -3.32 10.71 -8.06
C SER A 8 -3.94 9.31 -8.14
N GLY A 9 -3.42 8.46 -9.03
CA GLY A 9 -3.92 7.08 -9.24
C GLY A 9 -5.26 6.95 -10.00
N LYS A 10 -5.94 8.04 -10.37
CA LYS A 10 -7.24 7.99 -11.06
C LYS A 10 -7.20 7.31 -12.42
N PHE A 11 -6.17 7.57 -13.23
CA PHE A 11 -6.03 6.93 -14.54
C PHE A 11 -5.93 5.40 -14.41
N ILE A 12 -5.10 4.93 -13.47
CA ILE A 12 -4.94 3.50 -13.17
C ILE A 12 -6.27 2.91 -12.69
N ALA A 13 -6.96 3.60 -11.77
CA ALA A 13 -8.28 3.17 -11.28
C ALA A 13 -9.32 3.05 -12.40
N ASN A 14 -9.33 3.98 -13.37
CA ASN A 14 -10.22 3.92 -14.52
C ASN A 14 -9.91 2.73 -15.44
N VAL A 15 -8.62 2.44 -15.66
CA VAL A 15 -8.22 1.25 -16.43
C VAL A 15 -8.67 -0.02 -15.71
N ILE A 16 -8.46 -0.12 -14.39
CA ILE A 16 -8.91 -1.26 -13.57
C ILE A 16 -10.42 -1.46 -13.65
N ARG A 17 -11.22 -0.38 -13.64
CA ARG A 17 -12.69 -0.44 -13.74
C ARG A 17 -13.21 -0.88 -15.11
N SER A 18 -12.38 -0.87 -16.15
CA SER A 18 -12.80 -1.37 -17.47
C SER A 18 -13.25 -2.84 -17.35
N PRO A 19 -14.42 -3.24 -17.89
CA PRO A 19 -14.95 -4.60 -17.71
C PRO A 19 -13.94 -5.70 -18.03
N LYS A 20 -13.21 -5.56 -19.15
CA LYS A 20 -12.19 -6.53 -19.57
C LYS A 20 -11.02 -6.64 -18.58
N VAL A 21 -10.60 -5.52 -18.00
CA VAL A 21 -9.48 -5.49 -17.04
C VAL A 21 -9.95 -6.00 -15.68
N LYS A 22 -11.14 -5.57 -15.23
CA LYS A 22 -11.80 -6.07 -14.02
C LYS A 22 -11.92 -7.60 -14.05
N GLU A 23 -12.49 -8.14 -15.12
CA GLU A 23 -12.64 -9.61 -15.29
C GLU A 23 -11.29 -10.33 -15.26
N ALA A 24 -10.26 -9.77 -15.91
CA ALA A 24 -8.92 -10.37 -15.91
C ALA A 24 -8.27 -10.35 -14.52
N ILE A 25 -8.44 -9.27 -13.76
CA ILE A 25 -7.94 -9.15 -12.38
C ILE A 25 -8.67 -10.15 -11.47
N GLU A 26 -10.00 -10.22 -11.57
CA GLU A 26 -10.81 -11.17 -10.79
C GLU A 26 -10.43 -12.62 -11.09
N TYR A 27 -10.25 -12.97 -12.36
CA TYR A 27 -9.77 -14.29 -12.77
C TYR A 27 -8.38 -14.58 -12.20
N MET A 28 -7.46 -13.62 -12.27
CA MET A 28 -6.10 -13.80 -11.74
C MET A 28 -6.08 -14.01 -10.22
N LEU A 29 -6.91 -13.29 -9.46
CA LEU A 29 -7.01 -13.43 -8.00
C LEU A 29 -7.70 -14.73 -7.58
N LYS A 30 -8.81 -15.10 -8.25
CA LYS A 30 -9.67 -16.23 -7.85
C LYS A 30 -9.20 -17.57 -8.40
N GLU A 31 -8.77 -17.62 -9.66
CA GLU A 31 -8.48 -18.87 -10.36
C GLU A 31 -6.98 -19.18 -10.43
N ASN A 32 -6.12 -18.15 -10.42
CA ASN A 32 -4.66 -18.33 -10.53
C ASN A 32 -3.90 -18.10 -9.22
N ASP A 33 -4.63 -17.90 -8.11
CA ASP A 33 -4.05 -17.66 -6.79
C ASP A 33 -3.00 -16.52 -6.84
N GLY A 34 -3.34 -15.47 -7.59
CA GLY A 34 -2.43 -14.39 -7.94
C GLY A 34 -2.26 -13.36 -6.84
N LEU A 35 -1.20 -12.56 -6.96
CA LEU A 35 -0.85 -11.50 -6.01
C LEU A 35 -0.86 -10.13 -6.71
N ILE A 36 -1.22 -9.08 -5.95
CA ILE A 36 -1.19 -7.69 -6.43
C ILE A 36 -0.37 -6.83 -5.48
N LEU A 37 0.53 -6.02 -6.03
CA LEU A 37 1.31 -5.04 -5.29
C LEU A 37 1.09 -3.64 -5.88
N GLY A 38 0.68 -2.69 -5.04
CA GLY A 38 0.54 -1.29 -5.38
C GLY A 38 1.41 -0.40 -4.50
N ILE A 39 2.38 0.30 -5.10
CA ILE A 39 3.27 1.24 -4.40
C ILE A 39 2.93 2.68 -4.82
N CYS A 40 2.78 3.58 -3.85
CA CYS A 40 2.43 4.99 -4.00
C CYS A 40 1.19 5.18 -4.89
N ASN A 41 1.35 5.59 -6.15
CA ASN A 41 0.22 5.72 -7.08
C ASN A 41 -0.52 4.39 -7.35
N GLY A 42 0.18 3.26 -7.25
CA GLY A 42 -0.45 1.95 -7.28
C GLY A 42 -1.38 1.74 -6.10
N PHE A 43 -0.96 2.09 -4.87
CA PHE A 43 -1.80 1.98 -3.68
C PHE A 43 -3.05 2.84 -3.77
N GLN A 44 -2.90 4.08 -4.24
CA GLN A 44 -4.02 4.97 -4.50
C GLN A 44 -5.03 4.36 -5.48
N ALA A 45 -4.57 3.71 -6.54
CA ALA A 45 -5.46 3.04 -7.48
C ALA A 45 -6.20 1.84 -6.86
N LEU A 46 -5.50 1.03 -6.05
CA LEU A 46 -6.11 -0.12 -5.37
C LEU A 46 -7.20 0.33 -4.38
N ILE A 47 -6.91 1.35 -3.57
CA ILE A 47 -7.89 1.95 -2.65
C ILE A 47 -9.07 2.53 -3.43
N LYS A 48 -8.80 3.32 -4.49
CA LYS A 48 -9.84 3.95 -5.32
C LYS A 48 -10.73 2.97 -6.09
N THR A 49 -10.41 1.68 -6.12
CA THR A 49 -11.16 0.64 -6.84
C THR A 49 -11.80 -0.40 -5.91
N GLY A 50 -11.60 -0.30 -4.60
CA GLY A 50 -12.09 -1.28 -3.63
C GLY A 50 -11.21 -2.53 -3.47
N LEU A 51 -10.23 -2.73 -4.38
CA LEU A 51 -9.26 -3.84 -4.26
C LEU A 51 -8.54 -3.83 -2.91
N LEU A 52 -8.29 -2.63 -2.37
CA LEU A 52 -7.97 -2.48 -0.96
C LEU A 52 -9.04 -1.63 -0.27
N PRO A 53 -9.46 -2.00 0.94
CA PRO A 53 -9.03 -3.16 1.73
C PRO A 53 -9.78 -4.47 1.40
N ASP A 54 -10.78 -4.45 0.51
CA ASP A 54 -11.75 -5.54 0.43
C ASP A 54 -11.32 -6.76 -0.39
N GLY A 55 -10.30 -6.62 -1.25
CA GLY A 55 -9.84 -7.69 -2.13
C GLY A 55 -10.63 -7.84 -3.43
N GLU A 56 -11.63 -6.98 -3.67
CA GLU A 56 -12.49 -7.04 -4.85
C GLU A 56 -12.80 -5.65 -5.42
N ILE A 57 -13.06 -5.59 -6.73
CA ILE A 57 -13.36 -4.32 -7.41
C ILE A 57 -14.82 -3.95 -7.15
N LYS A 58 -15.05 -2.92 -6.33
CA LYS A 58 -16.38 -2.41 -5.98
C LYS A 58 -16.49 -0.90 -6.14
N GLU A 59 -17.72 -0.40 -6.14
CA GLU A 59 -17.97 1.04 -5.96
C GLU A 59 -17.73 1.41 -4.50
N LEU A 60 -17.11 2.57 -4.29
CA LEU A 60 -16.77 3.04 -2.95
C LEU A 60 -17.92 3.86 -2.37
N GLY A 61 -18.26 3.59 -1.11
CA GLY A 61 -19.14 4.40 -0.29
C GLY A 61 -18.41 5.50 0.46
N GLU A 62 -19.17 6.32 1.21
CA GLU A 62 -18.62 7.43 2.00
C GLU A 62 -17.77 6.95 3.19
N ASP A 63 -18.03 5.73 3.68
CA ASP A 63 -17.32 5.14 4.83
C ASP A 63 -16.07 4.35 4.43
N ASP A 64 -15.86 4.09 3.13
CA ASP A 64 -14.67 3.38 2.66
C ASP A 64 -13.41 4.23 2.85
N PRO A 65 -12.25 3.60 3.15
CA PRO A 65 -11.02 4.35 3.35
C PRO A 65 -10.55 4.94 2.02
N THR A 66 -9.88 6.09 2.08
CA THR A 66 -9.32 6.72 0.89
C THR A 66 -7.98 7.40 1.17
N LEU A 67 -7.27 7.74 0.10
CA LEU A 67 -6.03 8.51 0.14
C LEU A 67 -6.29 9.92 -0.41
N THR A 68 -5.83 10.93 0.32
CA THR A 68 -6.04 12.35 -0.02
C THR A 68 -4.80 13.19 0.29
N PHE A 69 -4.90 14.51 0.07
CA PHE A 69 -3.83 15.48 0.28
C PHE A 69 -3.23 15.37 1.69
N ASN A 70 -1.90 15.43 1.75
CA ASN A 70 -1.17 15.49 3.01
C ASN A 70 -1.60 16.71 3.83
N THR A 71 -1.63 16.60 5.16
CA THR A 71 -1.97 17.73 6.06
C THR A 71 -1.02 18.92 5.92
N VAL A 72 0.24 18.68 5.56
CA VAL A 72 1.26 19.71 5.32
C VAL A 72 0.99 20.55 4.05
N GLY A 73 0.00 20.16 3.22
CA GLY A 73 -0.42 20.92 2.04
C GLY A 73 0.61 20.96 0.91
N ARG A 74 1.63 20.08 0.93
CA ARG A 74 2.68 20.00 -0.09
C ARG A 74 3.19 18.56 -0.27
N HIS A 75 3.93 18.37 -1.35
CA HIS A 75 4.65 17.14 -1.62
C HIS A 75 5.73 16.88 -0.55
N ILE A 76 5.82 15.63 -0.10
CA ILE A 76 6.83 15.15 0.85
C ILE A 76 7.76 14.19 0.12
N ALA A 77 9.07 14.44 0.21
CA ALA A 77 10.11 13.55 -0.29
C ALA A 77 11.20 13.42 0.77
N CYS A 78 11.19 12.32 1.52
CA CYS A 78 12.15 12.05 2.59
C CYS A 78 12.22 10.55 2.90
N LEU A 79 13.13 10.18 3.80
CA LEU A 79 13.15 8.87 4.43
C LEU A 79 12.35 8.94 5.74
N VAL A 80 11.58 7.90 6.03
CA VAL A 80 10.77 7.79 7.24
C VAL A 80 10.92 6.40 7.84
N ASP A 81 10.72 6.29 9.14
CA ASP A 81 10.70 5.01 9.84
C ASP A 81 9.27 4.49 9.92
N THR A 82 9.08 3.24 9.51
CA THR A 82 7.79 2.55 9.53
C THR A 82 7.91 1.25 10.32
N LYS A 83 7.05 1.07 11.31
CA LYS A 83 6.98 -0.14 12.13
C LYS A 83 6.02 -1.14 11.49
N VAL A 84 6.50 -2.35 11.25
CA VAL A 84 5.69 -3.47 10.74
C VAL A 84 4.83 -4.02 11.87
N LEU A 85 3.52 -4.11 11.65
CA LEU A 85 2.55 -4.65 12.62
C LEU A 85 2.12 -6.08 12.31
N THR A 86 2.10 -6.46 11.04
CA THR A 86 1.78 -7.82 10.62
C THR A 86 2.66 -8.25 9.45
N THR A 87 2.89 -9.56 9.37
CA THR A 87 3.55 -10.22 8.24
C THR A 87 2.62 -11.25 7.57
N ASN A 88 1.31 -11.17 7.83
CA ASN A 88 0.28 -12.08 7.33
C ASN A 88 -0.07 -11.85 5.84
N SER A 89 0.95 -11.91 5.00
CA SER A 89 0.84 -11.76 3.55
C SER A 89 2.03 -12.41 2.87
N PRO A 90 1.84 -13.07 1.72
CA PRO A 90 2.96 -13.55 0.89
C PRO A 90 3.97 -12.46 0.52
N TRP A 91 3.55 -11.20 0.46
CA TRP A 91 4.44 -10.06 0.17
C TRP A 91 5.37 -9.71 1.33
N LEU A 92 5.08 -10.18 2.54
CA LEU A 92 5.71 -9.72 3.78
C LEU A 92 6.50 -10.84 4.48
N SER A 93 6.62 -12.01 3.87
CA SER A 93 7.29 -13.19 4.47
C SER A 93 8.78 -12.97 4.79
N THR A 94 9.40 -11.98 4.16
CA THR A 94 10.80 -11.59 4.42
C THR A 94 10.93 -10.46 5.44
N LEU A 95 9.82 -9.91 5.93
CA LEU A 95 9.83 -8.86 6.94
C LEU A 95 9.67 -9.47 8.33
N GLU A 96 9.96 -8.66 9.34
CA GLU A 96 9.88 -9.06 10.74
C GLU A 96 8.80 -8.21 11.41
N GLU A 97 7.87 -8.87 12.09
CA GLU A 97 6.86 -8.19 12.88
C GLU A 97 7.49 -7.38 14.01
N ASN A 98 6.92 -6.22 14.33
CA ASN A 98 7.41 -5.27 15.32
C ASN A 98 8.78 -4.62 15.03
N LYS A 99 9.42 -4.92 13.89
CA LYS A 99 10.63 -4.25 13.45
C LYS A 99 10.29 -2.95 12.70
N SER A 100 11.12 -1.94 12.91
CA SER A 100 11.06 -0.67 12.19
C SER A 100 12.02 -0.68 11.01
N TYR A 101 11.55 -0.20 9.86
CA TYR A 101 12.30 -0.10 8.62
C TYR A 101 12.33 1.35 8.16
N LYS A 102 13.50 1.79 7.68
CA LYS A 102 13.64 3.11 7.05
C LYS A 102 13.29 3.02 5.57
N VAL A 103 12.26 3.74 5.13
CA VAL A 103 11.70 3.64 3.78
C VAL A 103 11.59 5.03 3.15
N PRO A 104 11.98 5.22 1.87
CA PRO A 104 11.79 6.49 1.19
C PRO A 104 10.31 6.69 0.84
N ILE A 105 9.80 7.92 0.99
CA ILE A 105 8.47 8.33 0.54
C ILE A 105 8.57 9.50 -0.44
N SER A 106 7.61 9.61 -1.34
CA SER A 106 7.56 10.67 -2.36
C SER A 106 6.14 10.88 -2.87
N HIS A 107 5.32 11.66 -2.16
CA HIS A 107 3.92 11.87 -2.55
C HIS A 107 3.34 13.20 -2.03
N GLY A 108 2.32 13.71 -2.73
CA GLY A 108 1.46 14.82 -2.29
C GLY A 108 0.09 14.39 -1.71
N GLU A 109 -0.36 13.19 -2.09
CA GLU A 109 -1.69 12.65 -1.78
C GLU A 109 -1.59 11.24 -1.16
N GLY A 110 -0.89 11.12 -0.03
CA GLY A 110 -0.66 9.83 0.63
C GLY A 110 -1.33 9.69 1.99
N ARG A 111 -2.19 10.64 2.35
CA ARG A 111 -2.84 10.66 3.66
C ARG A 111 -4.01 9.69 3.66
N LEU A 112 -3.92 8.61 4.44
CA LEU A 112 -5.04 7.70 4.66
C LEU A 112 -6.07 8.36 5.58
N VAL A 113 -7.33 8.34 5.14
CA VAL A 113 -8.49 8.77 5.92
C VAL A 113 -9.58 7.70 5.82
N GLY A 114 -10.42 7.59 6.84
CA GLY A 114 -11.56 6.67 6.90
C GLY A 114 -12.37 6.91 8.17
N SER A 115 -13.59 6.38 8.22
CA SER A 115 -14.41 6.44 9.43
C SER A 115 -13.77 5.65 10.58
N GLU A 116 -14.13 5.97 11.83
CA GLU A 116 -13.61 5.25 13.00
C GLU A 116 -13.94 3.75 12.92
N GLU A 117 -15.14 3.41 12.45
CA GLU A 117 -15.58 2.03 12.26
C GLU A 117 -14.76 1.32 11.19
N CYS A 118 -14.53 1.96 10.04
CA CYS A 118 -13.68 1.43 8.98
C CYS A 118 -12.26 1.15 9.49
N VAL A 119 -11.64 2.15 10.14
CA VAL A 119 -10.27 2.02 10.65
C VAL A 119 -10.18 0.93 11.70
N ARG A 120 -11.14 0.84 12.62
CA ARG A 120 -11.21 -0.23 13.62
C ARG A 120 -11.28 -1.61 12.98
N SER A 121 -12.14 -1.77 11.97
CA SER A 121 -12.24 -3.00 11.17
C SER A 121 -10.90 -3.39 10.52
N LEU A 122 -10.12 -2.43 10.01
CA LEU A 122 -8.79 -2.71 9.45
C LEU A 122 -7.83 -3.32 10.49
N PHE A 123 -7.86 -2.84 11.73
CA PHE A 123 -7.05 -3.42 12.81
C PHE A 123 -7.59 -4.78 13.27
N GLU A 124 -8.90 -4.93 13.43
CA GLU A 124 -9.53 -6.20 13.83
C GLU A 124 -9.27 -7.32 12.82
N ASN A 125 -9.16 -6.99 11.53
CA ASN A 125 -8.84 -7.93 10.46
C ASN A 125 -7.33 -8.07 10.17
N GLU A 126 -6.45 -7.50 11.00
CA GLU A 126 -4.99 -7.50 10.80
C GLU A 126 -4.55 -6.96 9.43
N GLN A 127 -5.28 -5.99 8.87
CA GLN A 127 -5.01 -5.47 7.53
C GLN A 127 -4.00 -4.32 7.51
N VAL A 128 -3.64 -3.78 8.68
CA VAL A 128 -2.67 -2.69 8.80
C VAL A 128 -1.26 -3.27 8.84
N VAL A 129 -0.51 -3.13 7.74
CA VAL A 129 0.82 -3.73 7.58
C VAL A 129 1.90 -2.95 8.32
N ALA A 130 1.94 -1.65 8.10
CA ALA A 130 2.93 -0.78 8.73
C ALA A 130 2.34 0.57 9.08
N MET A 131 2.92 1.17 10.11
CA MET A 131 2.60 2.51 10.58
C MET A 131 3.85 3.37 10.60
N TYR A 132 3.72 4.65 10.25
CA TYR A 132 4.77 5.63 10.46
C TYR A 132 5.03 5.78 11.97
N GLU A 133 6.30 5.78 12.37
CA GLU A 133 6.67 6.13 13.75
C GLU A 133 6.45 7.63 14.01
N ASP A 134 6.88 8.46 13.05
CA ASP A 134 6.56 9.89 12.99
C ASP A 134 5.81 10.18 11.68
N CYS A 135 4.51 10.44 11.77
CA CYS A 135 3.64 10.51 10.59
C CYS A 135 3.82 11.81 9.80
N PRO A 136 4.37 11.74 8.58
CA PRO A 136 4.73 12.95 7.85
C PRO A 136 3.52 13.58 7.13
N ASN A 137 2.49 12.78 6.84
CA ASN A 137 1.39 13.14 5.94
C ASN A 137 0.04 13.32 6.66
N GLY A 138 -0.03 13.00 7.95
CA GLY A 138 -1.22 13.10 8.79
C GLY A 138 -2.24 11.99 8.58
N SER A 139 -1.81 10.78 8.18
CA SER A 139 -2.69 9.62 8.04
C SER A 139 -3.32 9.23 9.37
N VAL A 140 -4.58 8.79 9.34
CA VAL A 140 -5.29 8.30 10.52
C VAL A 140 -4.50 7.15 11.17
N LEU A 141 -4.30 7.25 12.49
CA LEU A 141 -3.50 6.32 13.28
C LEU A 141 -2.13 6.00 12.66
N ASN A 142 -1.51 6.97 11.96
CA ASN A 142 -0.23 6.84 11.30
C ASN A 142 -0.13 5.67 10.30
N ILE A 143 -1.24 5.18 9.75
CA ILE A 143 -1.23 4.04 8.83
C ILE A 143 -0.45 4.39 7.55
N GLU A 144 0.46 3.50 7.16
CA GLU A 144 1.28 3.64 5.96
C GLU A 144 0.87 2.66 4.87
N SER A 145 0.60 1.41 5.22
CA SER A 145 0.28 0.33 4.27
C SER A 145 -0.83 -0.59 4.75
N LEU A 146 -1.53 -1.17 3.79
CA LEU A 146 -2.67 -2.07 3.98
C LEU A 146 -2.51 -3.35 3.15
N ILE A 147 -3.12 -4.43 3.61
CA ILE A 147 -3.34 -5.65 2.84
C ILE A 147 -4.84 -5.95 2.68
N SER A 148 -5.20 -6.74 1.67
CA SER A 148 -6.54 -7.34 1.57
C SER A 148 -6.75 -8.35 2.71
N LYS A 149 -8.01 -8.69 3.00
CA LYS A 149 -8.36 -9.64 4.07
C LYS A 149 -7.72 -11.03 3.92
N ASP A 150 -7.44 -11.43 2.68
CA ASP A 150 -6.76 -12.68 2.35
C ASP A 150 -5.22 -12.53 2.22
N GLY A 151 -4.69 -11.33 2.49
CA GLY A 151 -3.26 -11.02 2.42
C GLY A 151 -2.66 -10.94 1.02
N LYS A 152 -3.41 -11.19 -0.06
CA LYS A 152 -2.85 -11.30 -1.43
C LYS A 152 -2.56 -9.97 -2.11
N ILE A 153 -3.24 -8.91 -1.69
CA ILE A 153 -3.07 -7.57 -2.23
C ILE A 153 -2.33 -6.74 -1.19
N LEU A 154 -1.19 -6.15 -1.55
CA LEU A 154 -0.43 -5.23 -0.71
C LEU A 154 -0.46 -3.83 -1.32
N GLY A 155 -0.86 -2.84 -0.53
CA GLY A 155 -0.83 -1.42 -0.87
C GLY A 155 0.04 -0.64 0.11
N LYS A 156 0.89 0.24 -0.40
CA LYS A 156 1.94 0.90 0.38
C LYS A 156 2.32 2.27 -0.19
N MET A 157 2.58 3.26 0.67
CA MET A 157 3.07 4.58 0.26
C MET A 157 4.60 4.68 0.23
N GLY A 158 5.28 3.92 1.09
CA GLY A 158 6.73 3.76 1.13
C GLY A 158 7.27 3.08 -0.12
N HIS A 159 8.30 3.64 -0.71
CA HIS A 159 8.93 3.13 -1.92
C HIS A 159 10.01 2.10 -1.61
N SER A 160 9.60 0.88 -1.23
CA SER A 160 10.53 -0.24 -1.01
C SER A 160 11.39 -0.52 -2.25
N GLU A 161 10.89 -0.24 -3.46
CA GLU A 161 11.60 -0.42 -4.73
C GLU A 161 12.69 0.63 -4.99
N ARG A 162 12.72 1.72 -4.22
CA ARG A 162 13.75 2.76 -4.35
C ARG A 162 14.98 2.50 -3.48
N VAL A 163 14.98 1.44 -2.68
CA VAL A 163 16.15 1.04 -1.88
C VAL A 163 16.94 -0.01 -2.66
N ASP A 164 18.20 0.30 -2.95
CA ASP A 164 19.14 -0.61 -3.60
C ASP A 164 20.55 -0.43 -3.00
N SER A 165 21.45 -1.35 -3.34
CA SER A 165 22.77 -1.57 -2.75
C SER A 165 23.69 -0.39 -3.00
N ASP A 166 23.43 0.33 -4.10
CA ASP A 166 24.15 1.52 -4.48
C ASP A 166 23.48 2.85 -4.07
N LEU A 167 22.33 2.78 -3.39
CA LEU A 167 21.56 3.95 -2.96
C LEU A 167 21.65 4.14 -1.44
N TYR A 168 21.49 5.39 -0.99
CA TYR A 168 21.40 5.75 0.43
C TYR A 168 22.55 5.23 1.32
N LYS A 169 23.75 5.00 0.77
CA LYS A 169 24.90 4.45 1.50
C LYS A 169 25.31 5.25 2.75
N ASN A 170 24.96 6.53 2.80
CA ASN A 170 25.24 7.43 3.91
C ASN A 170 24.10 7.49 4.95
N ILE A 171 23.05 6.68 4.79
CA ILE A 171 21.91 6.62 5.69
C ILE A 171 22.07 5.39 6.56
N GLU A 172 22.27 5.62 7.86
CA GLU A 172 22.35 4.56 8.84
C GLU A 172 20.99 3.84 9.00
N GLY A 173 21.04 2.50 9.14
CA GLY A 173 19.85 1.67 9.38
C GLY A 173 18.92 1.52 8.18
N ILE A 174 19.31 1.95 6.97
CA ILE A 174 18.52 1.63 5.78
C ILE A 174 18.68 0.15 5.43
N GLU A 175 17.54 -0.53 5.28
CA GLU A 175 17.47 -1.97 5.02
C GLU A 175 16.49 -2.25 3.87
N TYR A 176 16.70 -3.36 3.20
CA TYR A 176 15.80 -3.83 2.16
C TYR A 176 14.52 -4.41 2.75
N GLN A 177 13.39 -3.88 2.31
CA GLN A 177 12.13 -4.60 2.41
C GLN A 177 12.02 -5.52 1.18
N ASN A 178 12.46 -6.78 1.33
CA ASN A 178 12.55 -7.77 0.24
C ASN A 178 11.18 -8.30 -0.27
N ILE A 179 10.17 -7.43 -0.36
CA ILE A 179 8.79 -7.77 -0.71
C ILE A 179 8.66 -8.38 -2.11
N PHE A 180 9.53 -8.01 -3.06
CA PHE A 180 9.55 -8.59 -4.40
C PHE A 180 10.04 -10.03 -4.39
N ARG A 181 11.08 -10.29 -3.58
CA ARG A 181 11.60 -11.65 -3.38
C ARG A 181 10.54 -12.52 -2.70
N ALA A 182 9.89 -11.99 -1.65
CA ALA A 182 8.79 -12.65 -0.96
C ALA A 182 7.66 -13.08 -1.92
N GLY A 183 7.22 -12.15 -2.78
CA GLY A 183 6.20 -12.45 -3.80
C GLY A 183 6.64 -13.50 -4.83
N VAL A 184 7.92 -13.55 -5.21
CA VAL A 184 8.45 -14.60 -6.10
C VAL A 184 8.53 -15.95 -5.39
N GLU A 185 8.96 -15.98 -4.13
CA GLU A 185 9.08 -17.21 -3.33
C GLU A 185 7.72 -17.90 -3.16
N TYR A 186 6.65 -17.13 -2.96
CA TYR A 186 5.28 -17.64 -2.89
C TYR A 186 4.86 -18.52 -4.09
N PHE A 187 5.32 -18.19 -5.30
CA PHE A 187 5.01 -18.98 -6.50
C PHE A 187 5.98 -20.14 -6.73
N LYS A 188 7.16 -20.14 -6.09
CA LYS A 188 8.15 -21.22 -6.19
C LYS A 188 7.90 -22.36 -5.21
N GLU A 189 7.24 -22.08 -4.10
CA GLU A 189 6.92 -23.06 -3.06
C GLU A 189 5.64 -23.86 -3.36
N LYS A 190 5.03 -23.63 -4.53
CA LYS A 190 3.87 -24.38 -5.05
C LYS A 190 4.27 -25.59 -5.88
#